data_AF-A0AAE8SNY6-F1
#
_entry.id   AF-A0AAE8SNY6-F1
#
_cell.length_a   1.000
_cell.length_b   1.000
_cell.length_c   1.000
_cell.angle_alpha   90.00
_cell.angle_beta   90.00
_cell.angle_gamma   90.00
#
_symmetry.space_group_name_H-M   'P 1'
#
loop_
_entity.id
_entity.type
_entity.pdbx_description
1 polymer ?
#
loop_
_entity_poly.entity_id
_entity_poly.type
_entity_poly.pdbx_seq_one_letter_code
_entity_poly.pdbx_strand_id
1 'polypeptide(L)'
;MGGRKRQLCKHIENPSDHPFFILYPGKPPRAIVKKSRNDTGQPKDLINKQTAFQKLSFTDSNTIELDLLYIVEPSKMWQGMARYKSFILGGHKFERHDFIFVANEQSVKRQALMDSTKHGGVRKEEVDKDWVARILEIRASDPNHVYACIHWLYRPDELPHGTLESNKKIQGPQPYHGAKELIFSNHLDVIDVLSVLGPADVSQWSGSLDEEIKHTLFWRQAALEMHQPKMWEVDAL
;
A
#
# COMPACT_ATOMS: atom_id res chain seq x y z
N MET A 1 -16.65 -16.05 0.66
CA MET A 1 -15.31 -16.14 1.28
C MET A 1 -14.26 -15.60 0.31
N GLY A 2 -14.22 -14.29 0.07
CA GLY A 2 -13.19 -13.66 -0.75
C GLY A 2 -12.10 -13.14 0.17
N GLY A 3 -11.05 -13.93 0.40
CA GLY A 3 -9.90 -13.48 1.19
C GLY A 3 -9.21 -12.30 0.52
N ARG A 4 -8.69 -11.37 1.34
CA ARG A 4 -7.82 -10.28 0.87
C ARG A 4 -6.70 -10.87 0.02
N LYS A 5 -6.64 -10.51 -1.26
CA LYS A 5 -5.64 -11.03 -2.22
C LYS A 5 -4.21 -10.52 -1.94
N ARG A 6 -4.06 -9.48 -1.12
CA ARG A 6 -2.79 -8.77 -0.90
C ARG A 6 -2.49 -8.49 0.56
N GLN A 7 -2.93 -9.36 1.46
CA GLN A 7 -2.19 -9.52 2.72
C GLN A 7 -1.02 -10.41 2.40
N LEU A 8 0.19 -9.95 2.70
CA LEU A 8 1.40 -10.77 2.62
C LEU A 8 1.10 -12.14 3.27
N CYS A 9 1.39 -13.21 2.53
CA CYS A 9 1.15 -14.63 2.79
C CYS A 9 0.48 -14.97 4.14
N LYS A 10 -0.72 -15.58 4.10
CA LYS A 10 -1.40 -16.16 5.27
C LYS A 10 -0.64 -17.30 5.97
N HIS A 11 0.58 -17.61 5.54
CA HIS A 11 1.47 -18.59 6.12
C HIS A 11 2.55 -17.90 6.97
N ILE A 12 2.12 -17.05 7.89
CA ILE A 12 3.00 -16.54 8.96
C ILE A 12 2.93 -17.60 10.06
N GLU A 13 3.81 -18.60 10.00
CA GLU A 13 3.96 -19.59 11.08
C GLU A 13 4.51 -18.93 12.35
N ASN A 14 5.13 -17.75 12.22
CA ASN A 14 5.71 -17.01 13.33
C ASN A 14 5.38 -15.51 13.22
N PRO A 15 4.59 -14.92 14.14
CA PRO A 15 4.26 -13.48 14.13
C PRO A 15 5.47 -12.54 14.23
N SER A 16 6.67 -13.09 14.41
CA SER A 16 7.95 -12.41 14.35
C SER A 16 8.36 -11.98 12.93
N ASP A 17 7.89 -12.68 11.89
CA ASP A 17 8.36 -12.47 10.51
C ASP A 17 7.73 -11.23 9.86
N HIS A 18 6.53 -10.84 10.31
CA HIS A 18 5.85 -9.64 9.86
C HIS A 18 5.06 -8.98 11.00
N PRO A 19 5.70 -8.12 11.80
CA PRO A 19 5.13 -7.70 13.07
C PRO A 19 4.12 -6.54 12.94
N PHE A 20 3.93 -5.96 11.75
CA PHE A 20 3.13 -4.76 11.57
C PHE A 20 1.86 -4.99 10.75
N PHE A 21 0.80 -4.26 11.08
CA PHE A 21 -0.43 -4.26 10.28
C PHE A 21 -1.14 -2.91 10.36
N ILE A 22 -1.95 -2.61 9.35
CA ILE A 22 -2.73 -1.38 9.27
C ILE A 22 -4.11 -1.57 9.91
N LEU A 23 -4.46 -0.64 10.80
CA LEU A 23 -5.80 -0.47 11.32
C LEU A 23 -6.42 0.83 10.80
N TYR A 24 -7.67 0.73 10.36
CA TYR A 24 -8.49 1.86 9.91
C TYR A 24 -9.55 2.18 10.96
N PRO A 25 -9.33 3.18 11.84
CA PRO A 25 -10.36 3.57 12.81
C PRO A 25 -11.58 4.12 12.07
N GLY A 26 -12.74 3.48 12.23
CA GLY A 26 -13.98 3.83 11.52
C GLY A 26 -14.58 5.21 11.83
N LYS A 27 -13.99 5.95 12.78
CA LYS A 27 -14.25 7.37 13.02
C LYS A 27 -12.91 8.04 13.32
N PRO A 28 -12.66 9.29 12.86
CA PRO A 28 -11.56 10.07 13.39
C PRO A 28 -11.66 10.08 14.92
N PRO A 29 -10.54 9.92 15.66
CA PRO A 29 -10.58 10.05 17.11
C PRO A 29 -11.27 11.38 17.42
N ARG A 30 -12.41 11.35 18.10
CA ARG A 30 -13.02 12.58 18.62
C ARG A 30 -11.91 13.27 19.39
N ALA A 31 -11.47 14.42 18.90
CA ALA A 31 -10.46 15.20 19.58
C ALA A 31 -11.00 15.46 20.99
N ILE A 32 -10.51 14.71 21.98
CA ILE A 32 -10.65 15.11 23.37
C ILE A 32 -9.65 16.26 23.49
N VAL A 33 -10.08 17.44 23.05
CA VAL A 33 -9.41 18.70 23.33
C VAL A 33 -9.55 18.90 24.84
N LYS A 34 -8.67 18.28 25.62
CA LYS A 34 -8.40 18.76 26.97
C LYS A 34 -7.78 20.13 26.77
N LYS A 35 -8.59 21.18 26.87
CA LYS A 35 -8.16 22.57 27.00
C LYS A 35 -7.36 22.70 28.31
N SER A 36 -6.11 22.26 28.30
CA SER A 36 -5.13 22.70 29.29
C SER A 36 -4.43 23.91 28.69
N ARG A 37 -4.83 25.08 29.15
CA ARG A 37 -4.19 26.36 28.83
C ARG A 37 -2.80 26.36 29.47
N ASN A 38 -1.76 26.44 28.66
CA ASN A 38 -0.47 27.00 29.08
C ASN A 38 -0.27 28.34 28.37
N ASP A 39 0.34 29.28 29.09
CA ASP A 39 0.39 30.73 28.86
C ASP A 39 1.37 31.16 27.74
N THR A 40 1.38 30.45 26.62
CA THR A 40 2.19 30.84 25.47
C THR A 40 1.49 30.32 24.22
N GLY A 41 0.77 31.22 23.56
CA GLY A 41 -0.20 30.93 22.49
C GLY A 41 0.38 30.27 21.24
N GLN A 42 0.76 29.01 21.33
CA GLN A 42 0.97 28.13 20.18
C GLN A 42 0.07 26.89 20.30
N PRO A 43 -0.74 26.57 19.27
CA PRO A 43 -1.51 25.34 19.24
C PRO A 43 -0.56 24.15 19.15
N LYS A 44 -0.51 23.31 20.19
CA LYS A 44 0.06 21.97 20.10
C LYS A 44 -0.99 21.07 19.44
N ASP A 45 -0.78 20.75 18.17
CA ASP A 45 -1.53 19.71 17.46
C ASP A 45 -1.27 18.35 18.12
N LEU A 46 -2.01 18.07 19.19
CA LEU A 46 -2.11 16.76 19.82
C LEU A 46 -3.18 15.94 19.07
N ILE A 47 -3.03 15.81 17.75
CA ILE A 47 -3.56 14.63 17.08
C ILE A 47 -2.81 13.48 17.74
N ASN A 48 -3.55 12.54 18.32
CA ASN A 48 -3.01 11.42 19.09
C ASN A 48 -1.80 10.84 18.33
N LYS A 49 -0.59 10.87 18.91
CA LYS A 49 0.70 10.56 18.22
C LYS A 49 0.75 9.19 17.52
N GLN A 50 -0.28 8.37 17.71
CA GLN A 50 -0.45 7.04 17.15
C GLN A 50 -1.21 7.03 15.82
N THR A 51 -2.00 8.07 15.53
CA THR A 51 -2.85 8.12 14.33
C THR A 51 -2.16 8.92 13.23
N ALA A 52 -1.82 8.25 12.13
CA ALA A 52 -1.32 8.89 10.93
C ALA A 52 -2.50 9.27 10.02
N PHE A 53 -2.39 10.44 9.39
CA PHE A 53 -3.32 10.88 8.37
C PHE A 53 -2.66 10.72 7.01
N GLN A 54 -3.26 9.90 6.17
CA GLN A 54 -2.88 9.81 4.77
C GLN A 54 -3.70 10.83 4.01
N LYS A 55 -3.01 11.81 3.41
CA LYS A 55 -3.62 12.70 2.43
C LYS A 55 -3.38 12.13 1.04
N LEU A 56 -4.45 11.72 0.34
CA LEU A 56 -4.42 11.39 -1.07
C LEU A 56 -4.84 12.62 -1.87
N SER A 57 -3.86 13.49 -2.15
CA SER A 57 -4.08 14.63 -3.04
C SER A 57 -4.11 14.14 -4.48
N PHE A 58 -5.25 13.60 -4.90
CA PHE A 58 -5.55 13.42 -6.31
C PHE A 58 -6.10 14.75 -6.84
N THR A 59 -5.47 15.32 -7.85
CA THR A 59 -5.71 16.69 -8.34
C THR A 59 -6.85 16.80 -9.35
N ASP A 60 -7.57 15.72 -9.63
CA ASP A 60 -8.74 15.79 -10.50
C ASP A 60 -10.00 15.99 -9.65
N SER A 61 -10.57 17.17 -9.80
CA SER A 61 -11.63 17.83 -9.01
C SER A 61 -12.95 17.07 -8.82
N ASN A 62 -13.01 15.78 -9.15
CA ASN A 62 -14.18 14.90 -8.99
C ASN A 62 -13.90 13.61 -8.19
N THR A 63 -12.68 13.38 -7.70
CA THR A 63 -12.38 12.17 -6.91
C THR A 63 -12.78 12.33 -5.45
N ILE A 64 -13.46 11.29 -4.94
CA ILE A 64 -13.77 11.04 -3.53
C ILE A 64 -12.58 11.45 -2.65
N GLU A 65 -12.83 12.10 -1.50
CA GLU A 65 -11.81 12.37 -0.48
C GLU A 65 -11.30 11.01 0.03
N LEU A 66 -10.23 10.49 -0.61
CA LEU A 66 -9.61 9.20 -0.28
C LEU A 66 -8.71 9.32 0.95
N ASP A 67 -8.74 10.46 1.63
CA ASP A 67 -8.00 10.70 2.84
C ASP A 67 -8.48 9.74 3.93
N LEU A 68 -7.53 8.99 4.49
CA LEU A 68 -7.82 7.99 5.51
C LEU A 68 -6.92 8.18 6.71
N LEU A 69 -7.56 8.01 7.87
CA LEU A 69 -6.83 7.80 9.10
C LEU A 69 -6.46 6.34 9.18
N TYR A 70 -5.20 6.11 9.52
CA TYR A 70 -4.69 4.78 9.75
C TYR A 70 -3.74 4.77 10.94
N ILE A 71 -3.60 3.58 11.52
CA ILE A 71 -2.68 3.30 12.62
C ILE A 71 -1.88 2.08 12.20
N VAL A 72 -0.56 2.16 12.29
CA VAL A 72 0.30 0.97 12.22
C VAL A 72 0.35 0.38 13.62
N GLU A 73 -0.04 -0.88 13.77
CA GLU A 73 0.09 -1.63 15.02
C GLU A 73 1.19 -2.69 14.90
N PRO A 74 1.96 -2.98 15.97
CA PRO A 74 1.94 -2.34 17.28
C PRO A 74 2.47 -0.91 17.27
N SER A 75 1.63 0.06 17.66
CA SER A 75 1.91 1.48 17.45
C SER A 75 3.15 1.97 18.19
N LYS A 76 3.38 1.48 19.41
CA LYS A 76 4.58 1.83 20.20
C LYS A 76 5.87 1.37 19.52
N MET A 77 5.85 0.18 18.92
CA MET A 77 7.02 -0.37 18.24
C MET A 77 7.31 0.42 16.97
N TRP A 78 6.29 0.65 16.12
CA TRP A 78 6.43 1.45 14.91
C TRP A 78 6.91 2.88 15.21
N GLN A 79 6.30 3.54 16.22
CA GLN A 79 6.66 4.89 16.61
C GLN A 79 8.04 4.99 17.27
N GLY A 80 8.53 3.90 17.87
CA GLY A 80 9.87 3.81 18.44
C GLY A 80 10.99 3.65 17.41
N MET A 81 10.66 3.24 16.19
CA MET A 81 11.65 3.08 15.11
C MET A 81 12.12 4.42 14.54
N ALA A 82 13.38 4.45 14.12
CA ALA A 82 13.94 5.59 13.44
C ALA A 82 13.33 5.71 12.04
N ARG A 83 12.96 6.94 11.64
CA ARG A 83 12.42 7.24 10.32
C ARG A 83 13.55 7.59 9.35
N TYR A 84 13.55 6.95 8.18
CA TYR A 84 14.55 7.16 7.14
C TYR A 84 13.94 7.84 5.90
N LYS A 85 14.81 8.49 5.12
CA LYS A 85 14.42 9.07 3.82
C LYS A 85 14.49 8.05 2.69
N SER A 86 15.37 7.06 2.83
CA SER A 86 15.69 6.10 1.78
C SER A 86 16.27 4.80 2.35
N PHE A 87 16.22 3.74 1.56
CA PHE A 87 17.02 2.51 1.75
C PHE A 87 17.70 2.11 0.42
N ILE A 88 18.65 1.18 0.49
CA ILE A 88 19.34 0.64 -0.68
C ILE A 88 19.15 -0.87 -0.70
N LEU A 89 18.71 -1.42 -1.83
CA LEU A 89 18.53 -2.85 -2.04
C LEU A 89 18.90 -3.21 -3.48
N GLY A 90 19.68 -4.28 -3.68
CA GLY A 90 20.06 -4.74 -5.01
C GLY A 90 20.81 -3.69 -5.86
N GLY A 91 21.50 -2.74 -5.23
CA GLY A 91 22.17 -1.63 -5.92
C GLY A 91 21.27 -0.45 -6.30
N HIS A 92 19.97 -0.54 -6.02
CA HIS A 92 19.00 0.53 -6.24
C HIS A 92 18.71 1.27 -4.93
N LYS A 93 18.63 2.60 -5.01
CA LYS A 93 18.16 3.45 -3.91
C LYS A 93 16.67 3.70 -4.06
N PHE A 94 15.93 3.54 -2.98
CA PHE A 94 14.50 3.76 -2.91
C PHE A 94 14.18 4.82 -1.87
N GLU A 95 13.29 5.75 -2.22
CA GLU A 95 12.87 6.86 -1.38
C GLU A 95 11.35 6.92 -1.25
N ARG A 96 10.88 7.88 -0.45
CA ARG A 96 9.43 8.16 -0.36
C ARG A 96 8.90 8.54 -1.73
N HIS A 97 7.71 8.03 -2.05
CA HIS A 97 6.96 8.22 -3.29
C HIS A 97 7.43 7.42 -4.49
N ASP A 98 8.54 6.69 -4.40
CA ASP A 98 8.95 5.76 -5.44
C ASP A 98 7.93 4.62 -5.59
N PHE A 99 7.79 4.16 -6.83
CA PHE A 99 7.03 2.96 -7.15
C PHE A 99 7.97 1.76 -7.21
N ILE A 100 7.49 0.64 -6.66
CA ILE A 100 8.27 -0.58 -6.48
C ILE A 100 7.48 -1.80 -6.91
N PHE A 101 8.19 -2.79 -7.45
CA PHE A 101 7.68 -4.16 -7.56
C PHE A 101 7.89 -4.88 -6.24
N VAL A 102 6.86 -5.56 -5.77
CA VAL A 102 6.86 -6.33 -4.52
C VAL A 102 6.57 -7.80 -4.84
N ALA A 103 7.35 -8.67 -4.22
CA ALA A 103 7.23 -10.11 -4.36
C ALA A 103 5.84 -10.58 -3.91
N ASN A 104 5.26 -11.48 -4.69
CA ASN A 104 4.02 -12.18 -4.35
C ASN A 104 4.26 -13.70 -4.36
N GLU A 105 3.20 -14.47 -4.10
CA GLU A 105 3.28 -15.93 -4.06
C GLU A 105 3.84 -16.54 -5.37
N GLN A 106 3.60 -15.92 -6.52
CA GLN A 106 4.13 -16.38 -7.80
C GLN A 106 5.62 -16.05 -7.93
N SER A 107 6.06 -14.86 -7.51
CA SER A 107 7.47 -14.49 -7.48
C SER A 107 8.28 -15.45 -6.60
N VAL A 108 7.76 -15.79 -5.41
CA VAL A 108 8.40 -16.74 -4.48
C VAL A 108 8.50 -18.14 -5.11
N LYS A 109 7.43 -18.64 -5.71
CA LYS A 109 7.44 -19.93 -6.41
C LYS A 109 8.45 -19.96 -7.55
N ARG A 110 8.55 -18.86 -8.32
CA ARG A 110 9.55 -18.73 -9.40
C ARG A 110 10.97 -18.78 -8.85
N GLN A 111 11.26 -18.05 -7.78
CA GLN A 111 12.58 -18.05 -7.17
C GLN A 111 12.99 -19.46 -6.68
N ALA A 112 12.08 -20.17 -6.01
CA ALA A 112 12.32 -21.55 -5.57
C ALA A 112 12.58 -22.53 -6.75
N LEU A 113 11.93 -22.31 -7.89
CA LEU A 113 12.15 -23.10 -9.11
C LEU A 113 13.51 -22.77 -9.77
N MET A 114 13.93 -21.51 -9.76
CA MET A 114 15.22 -21.10 -10.30
C MET A 114 16.39 -21.61 -9.46
N ASP A 115 16.26 -21.62 -8.13
CA ASP A 115 17.28 -22.17 -7.23
C ASP A 115 17.46 -23.69 -7.42
N SER A 116 16.44 -24.38 -7.94
CA SER A 116 16.47 -25.82 -8.24
C SER A 116 16.83 -26.16 -9.69
N THR A 117 16.74 -25.22 -10.64
CA THR A 117 17.11 -25.44 -12.06
C THR A 117 18.04 -24.33 -12.58
N LYS A 118 19.31 -24.68 -12.83
CA LYS A 118 20.36 -23.75 -13.30
C LYS A 118 20.17 -23.15 -14.71
N HIS A 119 19.04 -23.36 -15.38
CA HIS A 119 18.85 -22.92 -16.76
C HIS A 119 17.41 -22.42 -17.02
N GLY A 120 17.25 -21.10 -17.00
CA GLY A 120 16.05 -20.43 -17.51
C GLY A 120 15.98 -19.00 -17.01
N GLY A 121 16.25 -18.01 -17.87
CA GLY A 121 16.05 -16.60 -17.52
C GLY A 121 14.57 -16.30 -17.24
N VAL A 122 14.30 -15.36 -16.33
CA VAL A 122 12.94 -14.88 -16.04
C VAL A 122 12.33 -14.29 -17.31
N ARG A 123 11.16 -14.78 -17.74
CA ARG A 123 10.43 -14.17 -18.86
C ARG A 123 9.81 -12.84 -18.41
N LYS A 124 9.91 -11.80 -19.25
CA LYS A 124 9.38 -10.45 -18.97
C LYS A 124 7.89 -10.46 -18.60
N GLU A 125 7.10 -11.31 -19.25
CA GLU A 125 5.67 -11.52 -19.01
C GLU A 125 5.34 -12.00 -17.59
N GLU A 126 6.31 -12.62 -16.90
CA GLU A 126 6.13 -13.08 -15.53
C GLU A 126 6.43 -11.97 -14.51
N VAL A 127 7.33 -11.03 -14.83
CA VAL A 127 7.58 -9.82 -14.03
C VAL A 127 6.37 -8.88 -14.09
N ASP A 128 5.68 -8.86 -15.23
CA ASP A 128 4.43 -8.12 -15.43
C ASP A 128 3.26 -8.59 -14.55
N LYS A 129 3.47 -9.58 -13.66
CA LYS A 129 2.49 -10.06 -12.67
C LYS A 129 2.87 -9.76 -11.22
N ASP A 130 4.05 -9.19 -10.97
CA ASP A 130 4.45 -8.81 -9.61
C ASP A 130 3.56 -7.67 -9.09
N TRP A 131 3.41 -7.57 -7.76
CA TRP A 131 2.58 -6.51 -7.18
C TRP A 131 3.29 -5.17 -7.27
N VAL A 132 2.52 -4.09 -7.40
CA VAL A 132 3.05 -2.74 -7.50
C VAL A 132 2.60 -1.94 -6.29
N ALA A 133 3.52 -1.21 -5.69
CA ALA A 133 3.26 -0.36 -4.55
C ALA A 133 3.98 0.98 -4.63
N ARG A 134 3.53 1.95 -3.84
CA ARG A 134 4.16 3.26 -3.67
C ARG A 134 4.61 3.46 -2.22
N ILE A 135 5.85 3.87 -2.01
CA ILE A 135 6.42 4.08 -0.66
C ILE A 135 5.89 5.38 -0.02
N LEU A 136 5.51 5.33 1.25
CA LEU A 136 5.02 6.48 2.02
C LEU A 136 5.94 6.85 3.19
N GLU A 137 6.40 5.84 3.90
CA GLU A 137 7.25 6.01 5.06
C GLU A 137 8.18 4.82 5.18
N ILE A 138 9.44 5.09 5.51
CA ILE A 138 10.46 4.08 5.75
C ILE A 138 10.87 4.21 7.21
N ARG A 139 10.88 3.09 7.92
CA ARG A 139 11.34 3.01 9.31
C ARG A 139 12.23 1.80 9.51
N ALA A 140 13.15 1.88 10.46
CA ALA A 140 13.95 0.73 10.86
C ALA A 140 14.18 0.71 12.37
N SER A 141 14.21 -0.49 12.95
CA SER A 141 14.77 -0.68 14.29
C SER A 141 16.29 -0.78 14.24
N ASP A 142 16.82 -1.41 13.19
CA ASP A 142 18.25 -1.62 12.97
C ASP A 142 18.50 -1.93 11.47
N PRO A 143 19.77 -2.08 11.02
CA PRO A 143 20.07 -2.27 9.60
C PRO A 143 19.46 -3.50 8.93
N ASN A 144 19.07 -4.53 9.69
CA ASN A 144 18.49 -5.76 9.14
C ASN A 144 16.95 -5.75 9.17
N HIS A 145 16.35 -4.85 9.96
CA HIS A 145 14.90 -4.77 10.14
C HIS A 145 14.40 -3.41 9.66
N VAL A 146 14.28 -3.31 8.34
CA VAL A 146 13.82 -2.10 7.64
C VAL A 146 12.45 -2.38 7.02
N TYR A 147 11.49 -1.51 7.32
CA TYR A 147 10.11 -1.65 6.91
C TYR A 147 9.64 -0.41 6.15
N ALA A 148 8.77 -0.64 5.16
CA ALA A 148 8.13 0.42 4.39
C ALA A 148 6.61 0.36 4.57
N CYS A 149 6.00 1.48 4.96
CA CYS A 149 4.57 1.68 4.82
C CYS A 149 4.28 2.12 3.37
N ILE A 150 3.33 1.47 2.71
CA ILE A 150 3.10 1.57 1.27
C ILE A 150 1.61 1.72 0.92
N HIS A 151 1.31 2.23 -0.29
CA HIS A 151 0.02 2.01 -0.96
C HIS A 151 0.12 0.94 -2.02
N TRP A 152 -0.88 0.08 -2.08
CA TRP A 152 -1.03 -0.86 -3.17
C TRP A 152 -1.61 -0.20 -4.43
N LEU A 153 -1.05 -0.57 -5.59
CA LEU A 153 -1.60 -0.28 -6.91
C LEU A 153 -2.12 -1.58 -7.52
N TYR A 154 -3.38 -1.58 -7.95
CA TYR A 154 -4.06 -2.77 -8.44
C TYR A 154 -4.07 -2.83 -9.94
N ARG A 155 -3.81 -4.01 -10.52
CA ARG A 155 -4.28 -4.24 -11.88
C ARG A 155 -5.81 -4.36 -11.87
N PRO A 156 -6.50 -3.98 -12.96
CA PRO A 156 -7.95 -4.10 -13.08
C PRO A 156 -8.53 -5.49 -12.77
N ASP A 157 -7.82 -6.55 -13.14
CA ASP A 157 -8.21 -7.94 -12.90
C ASP A 157 -7.98 -8.42 -11.45
N GLU A 158 -7.16 -7.70 -10.71
CA GLU A 158 -6.81 -8.00 -9.32
C GLU A 158 -7.70 -7.26 -8.31
N LEU A 159 -8.59 -6.38 -8.79
CA LEU A 159 -9.46 -5.60 -7.92
C LEU A 159 -10.30 -6.48 -6.98
N PRO A 160 -10.39 -6.13 -5.70
CA PRO A 160 -11.29 -6.77 -4.75
C PRO A 160 -12.77 -6.72 -5.19
N HIS A 161 -13.55 -7.69 -4.76
CA HIS A 161 -15.00 -7.66 -4.97
C HIS A 161 -15.61 -6.50 -4.18
N GLY A 162 -16.48 -5.72 -4.83
CA GLY A 162 -17.16 -4.59 -4.19
C GLY A 162 -16.34 -3.30 -4.14
N THR A 163 -15.21 -3.23 -4.87
CA THR A 163 -14.49 -1.98 -5.09
C THR A 163 -15.40 -0.91 -5.70
N LEU A 164 -15.30 0.32 -5.18
CA LEU A 164 -16.02 1.46 -5.71
C LEU A 164 -15.11 2.34 -6.57
N GLU A 165 -15.55 2.57 -7.79
CA GLU A 165 -15.02 3.58 -8.69
C GLU A 165 -16.13 4.60 -8.96
N SER A 166 -15.90 5.88 -8.66
CA SER A 166 -16.89 6.94 -8.87
C SER A 166 -18.29 6.60 -8.32
N ASN A 167 -18.33 6.00 -7.12
CA ASN A 167 -19.54 5.53 -6.43
C ASN A 167 -20.30 4.37 -7.11
N LYS A 168 -19.70 3.72 -8.12
CA LYS A 168 -20.22 2.50 -8.75
C LYS A 168 -19.40 1.30 -8.30
N LYS A 169 -20.09 0.21 -7.95
CA LYS A 169 -19.42 -1.08 -7.69
C LYS A 169 -18.92 -1.64 -9.00
N ILE A 170 -17.61 -1.80 -9.11
CA ILE A 170 -16.98 -2.46 -10.25
C ILE A 170 -16.50 -3.85 -9.81
N GLN A 171 -16.47 -4.78 -10.77
CA GLN A 171 -15.93 -6.12 -10.56
C GLN A 171 -15.10 -6.51 -11.77
N GLY A 172 -13.83 -6.82 -11.51
CA GLY A 172 -12.89 -7.23 -12.54
C GLY A 172 -12.60 -6.16 -13.60
N PRO A 173 -11.90 -6.54 -14.67
CA PRO A 173 -11.46 -5.61 -15.70
C PRO A 173 -12.67 -5.10 -16.50
N GLN A 174 -12.76 -3.78 -16.65
CA GLN A 174 -13.74 -3.12 -17.49
C GLN A 174 -13.20 -2.97 -18.93
N PRO A 175 -14.07 -2.88 -19.96
CA PRO A 175 -13.64 -2.83 -21.36
C PRO A 175 -12.71 -1.67 -21.73
N TYR A 176 -12.73 -0.60 -20.94
CA TYR A 176 -11.90 0.58 -21.15
C TYR A 176 -10.51 0.47 -20.52
N HIS A 177 -10.23 -0.57 -19.72
CA HIS A 177 -8.95 -0.70 -19.06
C HIS A 177 -7.84 -1.14 -20.00
N GLY A 178 -6.67 -0.51 -19.87
CA GLY A 178 -5.46 -0.87 -20.61
C GLY A 178 -4.70 -2.04 -19.97
N ALA A 179 -3.91 -2.76 -20.76
CA ALA A 179 -3.12 -3.91 -20.29
C ALA A 179 -2.03 -3.54 -19.25
N LYS A 180 -1.55 -2.30 -19.27
CA LYS A 180 -0.55 -1.75 -18.33
C LYS A 180 -1.15 -0.77 -17.33
N GLU A 181 -2.48 -0.72 -17.28
CA GLU A 181 -3.17 0.17 -16.38
C GLU A 181 -3.11 -0.37 -14.95
N LEU A 182 -2.86 0.55 -14.03
CA LEU A 182 -2.92 0.37 -12.59
C LEU A 182 -3.99 1.30 -12.02
N ILE A 183 -4.59 0.84 -10.94
CA ILE A 183 -5.61 1.54 -10.18
C ILE A 183 -5.01 1.88 -8.84
N PHE A 184 -4.88 3.18 -8.57
CA PHE A 184 -4.34 3.65 -7.32
C PHE A 184 -5.34 3.36 -6.18
N SER A 185 -4.91 2.75 -5.09
CA SER A 185 -5.80 2.40 -3.97
C SER A 185 -5.41 3.11 -2.68
N ASN A 186 -6.40 3.24 -1.81
CA ASN A 186 -6.27 3.62 -0.40
C ASN A 186 -5.85 2.44 0.51
N HIS A 187 -5.65 1.25 -0.06
CA HIS A 187 -5.16 0.09 0.67
C HIS A 187 -3.69 0.28 1.03
N LEU A 188 -3.46 0.41 2.34
CA LEU A 188 -2.16 0.53 2.96
C LEU A 188 -1.71 -0.84 3.44
N ASP A 189 -0.40 -1.02 3.44
CA ASP A 189 0.24 -2.11 4.18
C ASP A 189 1.62 -1.69 4.67
N VAL A 190 2.17 -2.47 5.61
CA VAL A 190 3.60 -2.40 5.94
C VAL A 190 4.26 -3.61 5.30
N ILE A 191 5.44 -3.43 4.71
CA ILE A 191 6.21 -4.54 4.12
C ILE A 191 7.64 -4.51 4.66
N ASP A 192 8.27 -5.69 4.73
CA ASP A 192 9.72 -5.78 4.84
C ASP A 192 10.33 -5.34 3.51
N VAL A 193 11.33 -4.45 3.54
CA VAL A 193 11.97 -3.97 2.30
C VAL A 193 12.64 -5.10 1.52
N LEU A 194 12.99 -6.22 2.16
CA LEU A 194 13.51 -7.41 1.48
C LEU A 194 12.50 -8.07 0.52
N SER A 195 11.20 -7.76 0.65
CA SER A 195 10.18 -8.19 -0.33
C SER A 195 10.18 -7.36 -1.62
N VAL A 196 10.97 -6.28 -1.68
CA VAL A 196 11.07 -5.43 -2.86
C VAL A 196 11.94 -6.10 -3.92
N LEU A 197 11.37 -6.28 -5.11
CA LEU A 197 12.06 -6.88 -6.25
C LEU A 197 12.88 -5.85 -7.05
N GLY A 198 12.44 -4.60 -7.07
CA GLY A 198 13.08 -3.54 -7.85
C GLY A 198 12.20 -2.31 -8.06
N PRO A 199 12.71 -1.29 -8.77
CA PRO A 199 11.94 -0.11 -9.13
C PRO A 199 10.84 -0.48 -10.15
N ALA A 200 9.66 0.14 -10.00
CA ALA A 200 8.59 0.07 -10.98
C ALA A 200 8.45 1.43 -11.68
N ASP A 201 8.49 1.42 -13.01
CA ASP A 201 8.28 2.62 -13.81
C ASP A 201 6.78 2.84 -14.01
N VAL A 202 6.22 3.76 -13.22
CA VAL A 202 4.78 4.03 -13.15
C VAL A 202 4.51 5.52 -13.32
N SER A 203 3.75 5.85 -14.36
CA SER A 203 3.37 7.24 -14.67
C SER A 203 1.89 7.53 -14.40
N GLN A 204 1.58 8.77 -14.02
CA GLN A 204 0.19 9.25 -14.01
C GLN A 204 -0.20 9.68 -15.42
N TRP A 205 -1.31 9.17 -15.95
CA TRP A 205 -1.83 9.64 -17.24
C TRP A 205 -2.58 10.96 -17.07
N SER A 206 -2.13 12.01 -17.76
CA SER A 206 -2.73 13.35 -17.76
C SER A 206 -3.64 13.64 -18.97
N GLY A 207 -3.93 12.62 -19.79
CA GLY A 207 -4.81 12.74 -20.96
C GLY A 207 -4.13 13.14 -22.27
N SER A 208 -2.85 13.53 -22.26
CA SER A 208 -2.05 13.59 -23.49
C SER A 208 -1.61 12.18 -23.88
N LEU A 209 -1.80 11.83 -25.15
CA LEU A 209 -1.38 10.56 -25.71
C LEU A 209 0.13 10.60 -25.99
N ASP A 210 0.95 10.68 -24.95
CA ASP A 210 2.39 10.52 -25.14
C ASP A 210 2.68 9.05 -25.51
N GLU A 211 3.37 8.86 -26.64
CA GLU A 211 3.85 7.55 -27.11
C GLU A 211 4.65 6.80 -26.02
N GLU A 212 5.25 7.55 -25.09
CA GLU A 212 6.01 7.04 -23.94
C GLU A 212 5.17 6.19 -22.96
N ILE A 213 3.89 6.52 -22.77
CA ILE A 213 2.99 5.80 -21.84
C ILE A 213 2.62 4.40 -22.37
N LYS A 214 2.78 4.13 -23.68
CA LYS A 214 2.45 2.82 -24.28
C LYS A 214 3.34 1.71 -23.74
N HIS A 215 4.54 2.04 -23.25
CA HIS A 215 5.54 1.06 -22.86
C HIS A 215 5.70 0.86 -21.35
N THR A 216 5.15 1.75 -20.52
CA THR A 216 5.31 1.72 -19.06
C THR A 216 3.99 1.42 -18.34
N LEU A 217 4.06 1.15 -17.04
CA LEU A 217 2.85 1.05 -16.22
C LEU A 217 2.29 2.46 -16.02
N PHE A 218 0.98 2.59 -16.00
CA PHE A 218 0.35 3.89 -15.78
C PHE A 218 -0.90 3.79 -14.93
N TRP A 219 -1.23 4.86 -14.21
CA TRP A 219 -2.52 4.98 -13.54
C TRP A 219 -3.20 6.29 -13.93
N ARG A 220 -4.53 6.26 -13.96
CA ARG A 220 -5.39 7.42 -14.26
C ARG A 220 -6.60 7.52 -13.34
N GLN A 221 -6.85 6.45 -12.60
CA GLN A 221 -7.99 6.30 -11.73
C GLN A 221 -7.51 5.87 -10.36
N ALA A 222 -8.27 6.26 -9.35
CA ALA A 222 -8.12 5.78 -8.00
C ALA A 222 -9.42 5.12 -7.55
N ALA A 223 -9.30 4.06 -6.76
CA ALA A 223 -10.43 3.33 -6.22
C ALA A 223 -10.41 3.34 -4.69
N LEU A 224 -11.59 3.50 -4.11
CA LEU A 224 -11.78 3.28 -2.68
C LEU A 224 -12.05 1.78 -2.47
N GLU A 225 -11.16 1.11 -1.76
CA GLU A 225 -11.49 -0.17 -1.16
C GLU A 225 -12.49 0.09 -0.03
N MET A 226 -13.72 -0.39 -0.23
CA MET A 226 -14.69 -0.47 0.86
C MET A 226 -14.18 -1.51 1.85
N HIS A 227 -13.55 -1.03 2.92
CA HIS A 227 -13.52 -1.77 4.18
C HIS A 227 -14.98 -2.13 4.47
N GLN A 228 -15.34 -3.40 4.46
CA GLN A 228 -16.57 -3.79 5.15
C GLN A 228 -16.29 -3.71 6.66
N PRO A 229 -16.96 -2.86 7.44
CA PRO A 229 -17.09 -3.09 8.85
C PRO A 229 -18.48 -3.71 9.08
N LYS A 230 -18.54 -5.03 9.24
CA LYS A 230 -19.54 -5.71 10.08
C LYS A 230 -19.27 -7.21 10.06
N MET A 231 -18.36 -7.63 10.94
CA MET A 231 -18.30 -9.02 11.41
C MET A 231 -18.14 -8.98 12.93
N TRP A 232 -19.21 -8.53 13.60
CA TRP A 232 -19.80 -9.15 14.78
C TRP A 232 -20.95 -8.24 15.26
N GLU A 233 -22.19 -8.60 14.96
CA GLU A 233 -23.19 -8.57 16.04
C GLU A 233 -22.93 -9.91 16.74
N VAL A 234 -22.42 -9.81 17.97
CA VAL A 234 -22.52 -10.92 18.90
C VAL A 234 -24.01 -11.15 19.06
N ASP A 235 -24.49 -12.31 18.62
CA ASP A 235 -25.72 -12.84 19.18
C ASP A 235 -25.45 -12.96 20.68
N ALA A 236 -26.02 -12.03 21.43
CA ALA A 236 -26.10 -12.08 22.86
C ALA A 236 -26.89 -13.34 23.24
N LEU A 237 -26.39 -14.01 24.27
CA LEU A 237 -27.07 -15.06 25.03
C LEU A 237 -28.54 -14.71 25.33
#